data_AF-A0A353PDB7-F1
#
_entry.id   AF-A0A353PDB7-F1
#
_cell.length_a   1.000
_cell.length_b   1.000
_cell.length_c   1.000
_cell.angle_alpha   90.00
_cell.angle_beta   90.00
_cell.angle_gamma   90.00
#
_symmetry.space_group_name_H-M   'P 1'
#
loop_
_entity.id
_entity.type
_entity.pdbx_description
1 polymer ?
#
loop_
_entity_poly.entity_id
_entity_poly.type
_entity_poly.pdbx_seq_one_letter_code
_entity_poly.pdbx_strand_id
1 'polypeptide(L)'
;LSDTGQNRLARLMPLLVGAVGQGTHPDITLPRILRLIEVIARRSIYLALLIDHPTALSQLVRLCAASPWLAEYLARHPMLLDELLDARSLYAPPDALVVAGEVSRRIADTDDLERRMDVLRQVQQVNLLRIAAADLAGNLPLMRVSDKLTELAEVMLRQVLLLAWGEMVARYGRPRQADGRLVQFAVIAYGKLGGIELGYGSDLDLVFLHDGSQAEGQTDGQRVIDNATFFARLTQRLVHWLTAPTSAGRLYEIDTRLRPSGRSGLLVSSITGFADYQRRHAWTWEHQALVRARVVAGPPSLAQQFSAIRAEVLGRSRPADALRAEICRMRARMREALDKTEPGHWDLKHSAGGIADIEFMVQYLVLRYAHDHPSLLRWTDNIRLLETLGTLDLLPDGAVTALSACYRSLRQRIHALSLQQVPAMVPETELAMERAQVRALWRSLLEETA
;
A
#
# COMPACT_ATOMS: atom_id res chain seq x y z
N LEU A 1 -29.45 -26.80 -2.62
CA LEU A 1 -28.18 -27.54 -2.82
C LEU A 1 -28.51 -28.80 -3.61
N SER A 2 -27.61 -29.28 -4.48
CA SER A 2 -27.76 -30.61 -5.09
C SER A 2 -27.64 -31.70 -4.01
N ASP A 3 -28.12 -32.92 -4.28
CA ASP A 3 -28.04 -34.05 -3.34
C ASP A 3 -26.61 -34.33 -2.90
N THR A 4 -25.66 -34.29 -3.85
CA THR A 4 -24.21 -34.38 -3.55
C THR A 4 -23.75 -33.27 -2.61
N GLY A 5 -24.22 -32.04 -2.80
CA GLY A 5 -23.92 -30.91 -1.91
C GLY A 5 -24.50 -31.07 -0.52
N GLN A 6 -25.75 -31.56 -0.41
CA GLN A 6 -26.40 -31.83 0.88
C GLN A 6 -25.66 -32.93 1.66
N ASN A 7 -25.31 -34.03 0.98
CA ASN A 7 -24.56 -35.14 1.59
C ASN A 7 -23.16 -34.69 2.05
N ARG A 8 -22.45 -33.89 1.25
CA ARG A 8 -21.14 -33.34 1.64
C ARG A 8 -21.28 -32.38 2.83
N LEU A 9 -22.27 -31.50 2.82
CA LEU A 9 -22.51 -30.60 3.95
C LEU A 9 -22.81 -31.37 5.24
N ALA A 10 -23.69 -32.39 5.17
CA ALA A 10 -24.02 -33.24 6.32
C ALA A 10 -22.78 -33.97 6.88
N ARG A 11 -21.82 -34.34 6.03
CA ARG A 11 -20.54 -34.93 6.45
C ARG A 11 -19.56 -33.90 7.02
N LEU A 12 -19.48 -32.70 6.43
CA LEU A 12 -18.57 -31.64 6.85
C LEU A 12 -18.97 -31.04 8.19
N MET A 13 -20.27 -30.84 8.44
CA MET A 13 -20.76 -30.11 9.60
C MET A 13 -20.28 -30.68 10.96
N PRO A 14 -20.35 -32.00 11.22
CA PRO A 14 -19.81 -32.58 12.46
C PRO A 14 -18.30 -32.38 12.60
N LEU A 15 -17.53 -32.52 11.50
CA LEU A 15 -16.08 -32.31 11.50
C LEU A 15 -15.74 -30.85 11.82
N LEU A 16 -16.44 -29.92 11.19
CA LEU A 16 -16.26 -28.49 11.39
C LEU A 16 -16.61 -28.09 12.84
N VAL A 17 -17.78 -28.50 13.35
CA VAL A 17 -18.20 -28.18 14.72
C VAL A 17 -17.23 -28.79 15.73
N GLY A 18 -16.78 -30.03 15.51
CA GLY A 18 -15.75 -30.66 16.33
C GLY A 18 -14.44 -29.88 16.34
N ALA A 19 -13.95 -29.46 15.16
CA ALA A 19 -12.72 -28.68 15.05
C ALA A 19 -12.84 -27.28 15.69
N VAL A 20 -13.97 -26.60 15.52
CA VAL A 20 -14.23 -25.29 16.16
C VAL A 20 -14.34 -25.43 17.67
N GLY A 21 -15.01 -26.48 18.16
CA GLY A 21 -15.18 -26.74 19.60
C GLY A 21 -13.88 -27.02 20.34
N GLN A 22 -12.83 -27.44 19.64
CA GLN A 22 -11.48 -27.62 20.20
C GLN A 22 -10.64 -26.32 20.18
N GLY A 23 -11.12 -25.27 19.51
CA GLY A 23 -10.41 -24.00 19.34
C GLY A 23 -10.67 -23.00 20.47
N THR A 24 -9.96 -21.87 20.40
CA THR A 24 -10.17 -20.72 21.28
C THR A 24 -11.34 -19.87 20.76
N HIS A 25 -12.32 -19.56 21.61
CA HIS A 25 -13.52 -18.77 21.28
C HIS A 25 -14.43 -19.39 20.19
N PRO A 26 -15.01 -20.58 20.44
CA PRO A 26 -15.89 -21.25 19.48
C PRO A 26 -17.12 -20.40 19.08
N ASP A 27 -17.69 -19.64 20.02
CA ASP A 27 -18.88 -18.80 19.81
C ASP A 27 -18.65 -17.66 18.81
N ILE A 28 -17.40 -17.19 18.69
CA ILE A 28 -17.00 -16.17 17.72
C ILE A 28 -16.59 -16.82 16.39
N THR A 29 -15.92 -17.96 16.46
CA THR A 29 -15.33 -18.64 15.30
C THR A 29 -16.38 -19.31 14.44
N LEU A 30 -17.34 -20.00 15.04
CA LEU A 30 -18.36 -20.76 14.30
C LEU A 30 -19.19 -19.86 13.38
N PRO A 31 -19.77 -18.73 13.82
CA PRO A 31 -20.54 -17.85 12.92
C PRO A 31 -19.73 -17.32 11.73
N ARG A 32 -18.43 -17.04 11.92
CA ARG A 32 -17.53 -16.59 10.84
C ARG A 32 -17.38 -17.68 9.77
N ILE A 33 -17.14 -18.92 10.18
CA ILE A 33 -16.98 -20.03 9.24
C ILE A 33 -18.31 -20.41 8.59
N LEU A 34 -19.42 -20.37 9.31
CA LEU A 34 -20.74 -20.66 8.74
C LEU A 34 -21.07 -19.73 7.56
N ARG A 35 -20.77 -18.43 7.68
CA ARG A 35 -20.90 -17.48 6.55
C ARG A 35 -20.06 -17.89 5.34
N LEU A 36 -18.83 -18.36 5.56
CA LEU A 36 -18.00 -18.89 4.49
C LEU A 36 -18.62 -20.14 3.87
N ILE A 37 -19.08 -21.10 4.70
CA ILE A 37 -19.73 -22.33 4.24
C ILE A 37 -20.97 -22.00 3.40
N GLU A 38 -21.79 -21.04 3.80
CA GLU A 38 -22.95 -20.57 3.02
C GLU A 38 -22.57 -20.09 1.62
N VAL A 39 -21.46 -19.33 1.49
CA VAL A 39 -20.95 -18.85 0.21
C VAL A 39 -20.47 -20.02 -0.66
N ILE A 40 -19.76 -20.98 -0.09
CA ILE A 40 -19.18 -22.10 -0.85
C ILE A 40 -20.13 -23.30 -1.01
N ALA A 41 -21.27 -23.35 -0.32
CA ALA A 41 -22.12 -24.53 -0.24
C ALA A 41 -22.56 -25.04 -1.62
N ARG A 42 -22.80 -24.12 -2.57
CA ARG A 42 -23.19 -24.46 -3.95
C ARG A 42 -22.04 -25.04 -4.79
N ARG A 43 -20.79 -24.91 -4.34
CA ARG A 43 -19.58 -25.39 -5.00
C ARG A 43 -19.07 -26.62 -4.25
N SER A 44 -19.65 -27.78 -4.58
CA SER A 44 -19.42 -29.04 -3.85
C SER A 44 -17.94 -29.44 -3.75
N ILE A 45 -17.07 -28.97 -4.67
CA ILE A 45 -15.63 -29.25 -4.65
C ILE A 45 -14.93 -28.67 -3.42
N TYR A 46 -15.31 -27.47 -2.97
CA TYR A 46 -14.71 -26.87 -1.76
C TYR A 46 -15.16 -27.61 -0.49
N LEU A 47 -16.41 -28.08 -0.46
CA LEU A 47 -16.88 -28.93 0.64
C LEU A 47 -16.10 -30.24 0.69
N ALA A 48 -15.84 -30.86 -0.47
CA ALA A 48 -15.03 -32.07 -0.55
C ALA A 48 -13.60 -31.83 -0.07
N LEU A 49 -12.95 -30.75 -0.50
CA LEU A 49 -11.61 -30.38 -0.06
C LEU A 49 -11.51 -30.34 1.48
N LEU A 50 -12.47 -29.70 2.15
CA LEU A 50 -12.48 -29.60 3.62
C LEU A 50 -12.78 -30.94 4.32
N ILE A 51 -13.53 -31.84 3.67
CA ILE A 51 -13.80 -33.20 4.19
C ILE A 51 -12.57 -34.09 4.03
N ASP A 52 -11.95 -34.05 2.85
CA ASP A 52 -10.89 -34.96 2.44
C ASP A 52 -9.51 -34.55 3.00
N HIS A 53 -9.35 -33.28 3.41
CA HIS A 53 -8.12 -32.74 3.95
C HIS A 53 -8.32 -32.12 5.35
N PRO A 54 -8.18 -32.91 6.44
CA PRO A 54 -8.30 -32.42 7.81
C PRO A 54 -7.37 -31.25 8.16
N THR A 55 -6.16 -31.23 7.56
CA THR A 55 -5.22 -30.11 7.70
C THR A 55 -5.83 -28.80 7.20
N ALA A 56 -6.47 -28.79 6.03
CA ALA A 56 -7.09 -27.59 5.48
C ALA A 56 -8.25 -27.09 6.36
N LEU A 57 -9.08 -28.01 6.88
CA LEU A 57 -10.13 -27.67 7.84
C LEU A 57 -9.55 -27.05 9.12
N SER A 58 -8.48 -27.64 9.67
CA SER A 58 -7.81 -27.10 10.86
C SER A 58 -7.22 -25.70 10.61
N GLN A 59 -6.60 -25.48 9.45
CA GLN A 59 -6.09 -24.15 9.07
C GLN A 59 -7.23 -23.15 8.89
N LEU A 60 -8.33 -23.53 8.24
CA LEU A 60 -9.51 -22.69 8.09
C LEU A 60 -10.03 -22.23 9.46
N VAL A 61 -10.20 -23.17 10.40
CA VAL A 61 -10.65 -22.86 11.76
C VAL A 61 -9.68 -21.90 12.45
N ARG A 62 -8.37 -22.18 12.39
CA ARG A 62 -7.33 -21.34 13.00
C ARG A 62 -7.37 -19.90 12.48
N LEU A 63 -7.40 -19.72 11.15
CA LEU A 63 -7.40 -18.40 10.53
C LEU A 63 -8.70 -17.63 10.84
N CYS A 64 -9.86 -18.28 10.76
CA CYS A 64 -11.15 -17.64 11.05
C CYS A 64 -11.33 -17.30 12.55
N ALA A 65 -10.74 -18.10 13.45
CA ALA A 65 -10.70 -17.78 14.87
C ALA A 65 -9.85 -16.53 15.12
N ALA A 66 -8.67 -16.47 14.50
CA ALA A 66 -7.71 -15.39 14.69
C ALA A 66 -8.18 -14.05 14.11
N SER A 67 -8.87 -14.03 12.96
CA SER A 67 -9.24 -12.79 12.28
C SER A 67 -10.59 -12.86 11.54
N PRO A 68 -11.54 -11.94 11.83
CA PRO A 68 -12.74 -11.78 11.01
C PRO A 68 -12.40 -11.30 9.60
N TRP A 69 -11.36 -10.48 9.44
CA TRP A 69 -10.90 -10.03 8.12
C TRP A 69 -10.50 -11.22 7.23
N LEU A 70 -9.74 -12.18 7.76
CA LEU A 70 -9.39 -13.39 7.01
C LEU A 70 -10.60 -14.27 6.69
N ALA A 71 -11.53 -14.41 7.63
CA ALA A 71 -12.76 -15.16 7.39
C ALA A 71 -13.56 -14.56 6.22
N GLU A 72 -13.71 -13.24 6.20
CA GLU A 72 -14.38 -12.55 5.09
C GLU A 72 -13.56 -12.63 3.80
N TYR A 73 -12.23 -12.53 3.89
CA TYR A 73 -11.34 -12.62 2.76
C TYR A 73 -11.43 -13.98 2.05
N LEU A 74 -11.40 -15.07 2.81
CA LEU A 74 -11.58 -16.43 2.28
C LEU A 74 -13.00 -16.65 1.73
N ALA A 75 -14.02 -16.04 2.33
CA ALA A 75 -15.39 -16.09 1.81
C ALA A 75 -15.52 -15.35 0.47
N ARG A 76 -14.87 -14.18 0.33
CA ARG A 76 -14.84 -13.43 -0.94
C ARG A 76 -14.00 -14.12 -2.01
N HIS A 77 -12.96 -14.86 -1.62
CA HIS A 77 -12.05 -15.55 -2.53
C HIS A 77 -11.92 -17.06 -2.22
N PRO A 78 -12.97 -17.89 -2.46
CA PRO A 78 -12.95 -19.31 -2.10
C PRO A 78 -11.84 -20.15 -2.74
N MET A 79 -11.24 -19.68 -3.84
CA MET A 79 -10.10 -20.36 -4.47
C MET A 79 -8.87 -20.43 -3.55
N LEU A 80 -8.79 -19.54 -2.55
CA LEU A 80 -7.75 -19.55 -1.54
C LEU A 80 -7.82 -20.75 -0.58
N LEU A 81 -8.92 -21.53 -0.59
CA LEU A 81 -9.00 -22.74 0.21
C LEU A 81 -7.95 -23.79 -0.21
N ASP A 82 -7.47 -23.73 -1.46
CA ASP A 82 -6.39 -24.60 -1.94
C ASP A 82 -5.06 -24.30 -1.22
N GLU A 83 -4.83 -23.04 -0.82
CA GLU A 83 -3.62 -22.64 -0.06
C GLU A 83 -3.60 -23.24 1.36
N LEU A 84 -4.75 -23.69 1.88
CA LEU A 84 -4.85 -24.30 3.20
C LEU A 84 -4.33 -25.74 3.23
N LEU A 85 -4.09 -26.35 2.06
CA LEU A 85 -3.59 -27.71 1.93
C LEU A 85 -2.12 -27.84 2.36
N ASP A 86 -1.31 -26.80 2.15
CA ASP A 86 0.11 -26.78 2.54
C ASP A 86 0.40 -25.66 3.55
N ALA A 87 0.42 -26.06 4.83
CA ALA A 87 0.74 -25.16 5.92
C ALA A 87 2.15 -24.52 5.79
N ARG A 88 3.12 -25.20 5.17
CA ARG A 88 4.48 -24.65 5.04
C ARG A 88 4.49 -23.43 4.13
N SER A 89 3.83 -23.54 2.98
CA SER A 89 3.65 -22.44 2.04
C SER A 89 2.74 -21.33 2.62
N LEU A 90 1.64 -21.71 3.28
CA LEU A 90 0.66 -20.77 3.84
C LEU A 90 1.29 -19.79 4.84
N TYR A 91 2.19 -20.27 5.71
CA TYR A 91 2.83 -19.46 6.75
C TYR A 91 4.20 -18.91 6.37
N ALA A 92 4.63 -19.09 5.12
CA ALA A 92 5.87 -18.53 4.59
C ALA A 92 5.60 -17.19 3.90
N PRO A 93 6.19 -16.07 4.38
CA PRO A 93 6.10 -14.79 3.68
C PRO A 93 6.64 -14.90 2.25
N PRO A 94 5.99 -14.25 1.27
CA PRO A 94 6.39 -14.40 -0.12
C PRO A 94 7.70 -13.69 -0.44
N ASP A 95 8.41 -14.25 -1.43
CA ASP A 95 9.55 -13.62 -2.06
C ASP A 95 9.13 -12.90 -3.35
N ALA A 96 9.54 -11.64 -3.51
CA ALA A 96 9.10 -10.78 -4.60
C ALA A 96 9.49 -11.33 -5.99
N LEU A 97 10.66 -11.98 -6.12
CA LEU A 97 11.11 -12.56 -7.38
C LEU A 97 10.30 -13.80 -7.73
N VAL A 98 10.00 -14.64 -6.75
CA VAL A 98 9.13 -15.82 -6.91
C VAL A 98 7.73 -15.39 -7.36
N VAL A 99 7.14 -14.37 -6.72
CA VAL A 99 5.83 -13.83 -7.11
C VAL A 99 5.84 -13.30 -8.54
N ALA A 100 6.88 -12.53 -8.92
CA ALA A 100 7.00 -12.01 -10.28
C ALA A 100 7.11 -13.14 -11.32
N GLY A 101 7.89 -14.18 -11.04
CA GLY A 101 8.03 -15.35 -11.90
C GLY A 101 6.72 -16.14 -12.04
N GLU A 102 5.95 -16.28 -10.96
CA GLU A 102 4.64 -16.91 -11.01
C GLU A 102 3.66 -16.15 -11.91
N VAL A 103 3.59 -14.82 -11.76
CA VAL A 103 2.75 -13.98 -12.64
C VAL A 103 3.15 -14.16 -14.10
N SER A 104 4.45 -14.04 -14.42
CA SER A 104 4.93 -14.15 -15.80
C SER A 104 4.61 -15.50 -16.42
N ARG A 105 4.81 -16.60 -15.67
CA ARG A 105 4.48 -17.96 -16.12
C ARG A 105 2.99 -18.11 -16.42
N ARG A 106 2.13 -17.74 -15.47
CA ARG A 106 0.67 -17.93 -15.60
C ARG A 106 0.03 -17.03 -16.66
N ILE A 107 0.60 -15.86 -16.91
CA ILE A 107 0.14 -14.95 -17.96
C ILE A 107 0.50 -15.46 -19.35
N ALA A 108 1.65 -16.13 -19.51
CA ALA A 108 2.08 -16.70 -20.78
C ALA A 108 1.14 -17.83 -21.27
N ASP A 109 0.41 -18.47 -20.36
CA ASP A 109 -0.54 -19.55 -20.66
C ASP A 109 -1.86 -19.06 -21.30
N THR A 110 -2.07 -17.75 -21.44
CA THR A 110 -3.29 -17.21 -22.04
C THR A 110 -3.06 -15.91 -22.81
N ASP A 111 -3.80 -15.71 -23.90
CA ASP A 111 -3.85 -14.44 -24.65
C ASP A 111 -5.09 -13.59 -24.35
N ASP A 112 -6.00 -14.09 -23.52
CA ASP A 112 -7.20 -13.37 -23.13
C ASP A 112 -6.90 -12.32 -22.05
N LEU A 113 -7.30 -11.08 -22.30
CA LEU A 113 -7.03 -9.94 -21.43
C LEU A 113 -7.67 -10.14 -20.05
N GLU A 114 -8.94 -10.56 -20.01
CA GLU A 114 -9.68 -10.73 -18.77
C GLU A 114 -9.06 -11.84 -17.92
N ARG A 115 -8.66 -12.97 -18.53
CA ARG A 115 -7.90 -14.02 -17.84
C ARG A 115 -6.56 -13.54 -17.30
N ARG A 116 -5.79 -12.73 -18.05
CA ARG A 116 -4.53 -12.15 -17.55
C ARG A 116 -4.79 -11.22 -16.36
N MET A 117 -5.87 -10.46 -16.39
CA MET A 117 -6.32 -9.62 -15.27
C MET A 117 -6.70 -10.45 -14.04
N ASP A 118 -7.39 -11.57 -14.23
CA ASP A 118 -7.74 -12.51 -13.16
C ASP A 118 -6.50 -13.18 -12.56
N VAL A 119 -5.50 -13.54 -13.38
CA VAL A 119 -4.23 -14.12 -12.91
C VAL A 119 -3.53 -13.18 -11.94
N LEU A 120 -3.38 -11.89 -12.28
CA LEU A 120 -2.76 -10.91 -11.37
C LEU A 120 -3.49 -10.83 -10.03
N ARG A 121 -4.82 -10.80 -10.06
CA ARG A 121 -5.66 -10.72 -8.85
C ARG A 121 -5.50 -11.97 -7.99
N GLN A 122 -5.54 -13.15 -8.60
CA GLN A 122 -5.37 -14.41 -7.87
C GLN A 122 -3.99 -14.53 -7.24
N VAL A 123 -2.91 -14.19 -7.97
CA VAL A 123 -1.55 -14.19 -7.41
C VAL A 123 -1.44 -13.17 -6.27
N GLN A 124 -1.96 -11.96 -6.44
CA GLN A 124 -1.99 -10.97 -5.38
C GLN A 124 -2.75 -11.49 -4.16
N GLN A 125 -3.89 -12.16 -4.35
CA GLN A 125 -4.73 -12.65 -3.28
C GLN A 125 -4.07 -13.77 -2.47
N VAL A 126 -3.46 -14.73 -3.15
CA VAL A 126 -2.68 -15.82 -2.52
C VAL A 126 -1.57 -15.24 -1.66
N ASN A 127 -0.81 -14.29 -2.19
CA ASN A 127 0.32 -13.71 -1.46
C ASN A 127 -0.14 -12.80 -0.32
N LEU A 128 -1.27 -12.10 -0.45
CA LEU A 128 -1.88 -11.34 0.64
C LEU A 128 -2.32 -12.26 1.79
N LEU A 129 -2.95 -13.40 1.47
CA LEU A 129 -3.32 -14.43 2.44
C LEU A 129 -2.08 -14.94 3.19
N ARG A 130 -0.99 -15.28 2.49
CA ARG A 130 0.25 -15.77 3.11
C ARG A 130 0.87 -14.74 4.05
N ILE A 131 0.87 -13.46 3.67
CA ILE A 131 1.35 -12.38 4.54
C ILE A 131 0.49 -12.28 5.81
N ALA A 132 -0.84 -12.33 5.68
CA ALA A 132 -1.76 -12.26 6.82
C ALA A 132 -1.68 -13.50 7.73
N ALA A 133 -1.55 -14.69 7.15
CA ALA A 133 -1.38 -15.93 7.90
C ALA A 133 -0.06 -15.94 8.68
N ALA A 134 1.05 -15.52 8.06
CA ALA A 134 2.36 -15.44 8.71
C ALA A 134 2.39 -14.39 9.84
N ASP A 135 1.74 -13.24 9.65
CA ASP A 135 1.58 -12.20 10.67
C ASP A 135 0.84 -12.73 11.91
N LEU A 136 -0.34 -13.32 11.72
CA LEU A 136 -1.15 -13.86 12.82
C LEU A 136 -0.51 -15.06 13.52
N ALA A 137 0.32 -15.83 12.82
CA ALA A 137 1.09 -16.91 13.41
C ALA A 137 2.31 -16.42 14.22
N GLY A 138 2.64 -15.13 14.18
CA GLY A 138 3.85 -14.56 14.79
C GLY A 138 5.13 -14.87 14.02
N ASN A 139 5.03 -15.39 12.79
CA ASN A 139 6.17 -15.74 11.94
C ASN A 139 6.74 -14.53 11.17
N LEU A 140 6.01 -13.42 11.14
CA LEU A 140 6.43 -12.18 10.48
C LEU A 140 6.29 -11.01 11.45
N PRO A 141 7.39 -10.38 11.90
CA PRO A 141 7.31 -9.19 12.74
C PRO A 141 6.54 -8.08 12.02
N LEU A 142 5.68 -7.34 12.71
CA LEU A 142 4.83 -6.30 12.11
C LEU A 142 5.58 -5.36 11.15
N MET A 143 6.76 -4.87 11.54
CA MET A 143 7.52 -3.95 10.69
C MET A 143 7.86 -4.54 9.33
N ARG A 144 7.99 -5.88 9.25
CA ARG A 144 8.19 -6.63 8.01
C ARG A 144 6.89 -6.92 7.26
N VAL A 145 5.73 -6.86 7.91
CA VAL A 145 4.43 -7.05 7.25
C VAL A 145 4.22 -5.98 6.20
N SER A 146 4.41 -4.71 6.55
CA SER A 146 4.30 -3.63 5.57
C SER A 146 5.39 -3.64 4.52
N ASP A 147 6.61 -4.09 4.85
CA ASP A 147 7.65 -4.33 3.84
C ASP A 147 7.10 -5.31 2.80
N LYS A 148 6.55 -6.45 3.23
CA LYS A 148 5.99 -7.47 2.34
C LYS A 148 4.77 -7.02 1.55
N LEU A 149 3.89 -6.23 2.16
CA LEU A 149 2.76 -5.62 1.44
C LEU A 149 3.23 -4.62 0.38
N THR A 150 4.26 -3.83 0.70
CA THR A 150 4.86 -2.86 -0.23
C THR A 150 5.56 -3.59 -1.38
N GLU A 151 6.38 -4.59 -1.08
CA GLU A 151 7.04 -5.45 -2.09
C GLU A 151 6.02 -6.10 -3.03
N LEU A 152 4.93 -6.65 -2.49
CA LEU A 152 3.85 -7.25 -3.28
C LEU A 152 3.21 -6.21 -4.22
N ALA A 153 2.86 -5.03 -3.71
CA ALA A 153 2.27 -3.96 -4.52
C ALA A 153 3.22 -3.50 -5.63
N GLU A 154 4.52 -3.38 -5.36
CA GLU A 154 5.52 -3.03 -6.35
C GLU A 154 5.67 -4.09 -7.45
N VAL A 155 5.69 -5.37 -7.09
CA VAL A 155 5.70 -6.46 -8.07
C VAL A 155 4.48 -6.36 -8.98
N MET A 156 3.29 -6.19 -8.40
CA MET A 156 2.05 -6.06 -9.18
C MET A 156 2.07 -4.83 -10.09
N LEU A 157 2.53 -3.67 -9.61
CA LEU A 157 2.66 -2.46 -10.42
C LEU A 157 3.63 -2.62 -11.60
N ARG A 158 4.77 -3.30 -11.39
CA ARG A 158 5.74 -3.58 -12.47
C ARG A 158 5.15 -4.53 -13.52
N GLN A 159 4.45 -5.57 -13.10
CA GLN A 159 3.80 -6.52 -14.01
C GLN A 159 2.68 -5.84 -14.82
N VAL A 160 1.84 -5.05 -14.16
CA VAL A 160 0.79 -4.27 -14.82
C VAL A 160 1.39 -3.27 -15.82
N LEU A 161 2.48 -2.59 -15.47
CA LEU A 161 3.18 -1.70 -16.39
C LEU A 161 3.73 -2.43 -17.61
N LEU A 162 4.34 -3.60 -17.42
CA LEU A 162 4.85 -4.41 -18.53
C LEU A 162 3.72 -4.79 -19.51
N LEU A 163 2.58 -5.23 -18.99
CA LEU A 163 1.42 -5.66 -19.79
C LEU A 163 0.78 -4.49 -20.53
N ALA A 164 0.47 -3.41 -19.81
CA ALA A 164 -0.11 -2.20 -20.40
C ALA A 164 0.81 -1.58 -21.46
N TRP A 165 2.13 -1.58 -21.21
CA TRP A 165 3.12 -1.13 -22.19
C TRP A 165 3.13 -2.02 -23.43
N GLY A 166 3.12 -3.34 -23.25
CA GLY A 166 3.09 -4.31 -24.34
C GLY A 166 1.88 -4.12 -25.27
N GLU A 167 0.68 -3.97 -24.69
CA GLU A 167 -0.54 -3.67 -25.45
C GLU A 167 -0.43 -2.38 -26.26
N MET A 168 0.09 -1.32 -25.63
CA MET A 168 0.23 -0.01 -26.27
C MET A 168 1.25 -0.04 -27.41
N VAL A 169 2.39 -0.70 -27.20
CA VAL A 169 3.44 -0.85 -28.23
C VAL A 169 2.97 -1.72 -29.39
N ALA A 170 2.23 -2.81 -29.13
CA ALA A 170 1.70 -3.67 -30.18
C ALA A 170 0.78 -2.89 -31.15
N ARG A 171 0.04 -1.90 -30.63
CA ARG A 171 -0.92 -1.12 -31.42
C ARG A 171 -0.34 0.13 -32.07
N TYR A 172 0.55 0.84 -31.37
CA TYR A 172 1.00 2.17 -31.77
C TYR A 172 2.49 2.25 -32.07
N GLY A 173 3.27 1.20 -31.74
CA GLY A 173 4.73 1.26 -31.70
C GLY A 173 5.25 1.92 -30.42
N ARG A 174 6.57 2.11 -30.36
CA ARG A 174 7.25 2.70 -29.22
C ARG A 174 7.29 4.23 -29.34
N PRO A 175 7.04 4.98 -28.26
CA PRO A 175 7.11 6.44 -28.27
C PRO A 175 8.58 6.89 -28.39
N ARG A 176 8.86 7.76 -29.37
CA ARG A 176 10.19 8.33 -29.61
C ARG A 176 10.15 9.86 -29.58
N GLN A 177 11.27 10.46 -29.25
CA GLN A 177 11.54 11.87 -29.52
C GLN A 177 11.98 12.05 -30.99
N ALA A 178 12.04 13.30 -31.46
CA ALA A 178 12.47 13.62 -32.82
C ALA A 178 13.90 13.14 -33.14
N ASP A 179 14.77 13.05 -32.13
CA ASP A 179 16.13 12.50 -32.23
C ASP A 179 16.18 10.95 -32.25
N GLY A 180 15.02 10.29 -32.25
CA GLY A 180 14.90 8.83 -32.24
C GLY A 180 15.03 8.18 -30.86
N ARG A 181 15.32 8.94 -29.79
CA ARG A 181 15.43 8.41 -28.42
C ARG A 181 14.07 7.90 -27.93
N LEU A 182 14.07 6.72 -27.31
CA LEU A 182 12.87 6.17 -26.68
C LEU A 182 12.47 7.02 -25.48
N VAL A 183 11.17 7.31 -25.38
CA VAL A 183 10.60 7.97 -24.22
C VAL A 183 10.27 6.95 -23.14
N GLN A 184 10.71 7.23 -21.92
CA GLN A 184 10.56 6.42 -20.73
C GLN A 184 9.34 6.85 -19.93
N PHE A 185 8.81 5.90 -19.14
CA PHE A 185 7.65 6.10 -18.26
C PHE A 185 7.94 5.53 -16.87
N ALA A 186 7.45 6.22 -15.84
CA ALA A 186 7.60 5.81 -14.45
C ALA A 186 6.32 6.01 -13.65
N VAL A 187 6.11 5.11 -12.70
CA VAL A 187 5.08 5.17 -11.65
C VAL A 187 5.76 5.61 -10.36
N ILE A 188 5.27 6.70 -9.79
CA ILE A 188 5.75 7.30 -8.55
C ILE A 188 4.74 6.99 -7.46
N ALA A 189 5.19 6.34 -6.41
CA ALA A 189 4.40 6.10 -5.22
C ALA A 189 4.51 7.30 -4.26
N TYR A 190 3.39 7.67 -3.67
CA TYR A 190 3.27 8.63 -2.58
C TYR A 190 2.69 7.92 -1.34
N GLY A 191 2.44 8.69 -0.28
CA GLY A 191 1.68 8.24 0.88
C GLY A 191 2.25 6.96 1.51
N LYS A 192 1.38 5.99 1.79
CA LYS A 192 1.77 4.75 2.46
C LYS A 192 2.68 3.90 1.57
N LEU A 193 2.41 3.75 0.28
CA LEU A 193 3.25 2.97 -0.62
C LEU A 193 4.67 3.58 -0.71
N GLY A 194 4.74 4.89 -0.88
CA GLY A 194 6.00 5.61 -0.98
C GLY A 194 6.81 5.58 0.31
N GLY A 195 6.14 5.62 1.47
CA GLY A 195 6.74 5.47 2.79
C GLY A 195 6.91 4.04 3.30
N ILE A 196 6.65 2.99 2.50
CA ILE A 196 6.79 1.57 2.91
C ILE A 196 5.89 1.23 4.11
N GLU A 197 4.66 1.72 4.02
CA GLU A 197 3.67 1.77 5.09
C GLU A 197 2.31 1.18 4.75
N LEU A 198 2.25 0.30 3.76
CA LEU A 198 1.01 -0.38 3.40
C LEU A 198 0.50 -1.28 4.53
N GLY A 199 -0.82 -1.22 4.73
CA GLY A 199 -1.61 -2.23 5.43
C GLY A 199 -2.58 -2.92 4.48
N TYR A 200 -3.28 -3.98 4.92
CA TYR A 200 -4.08 -4.87 4.06
C TYR A 200 -5.17 -4.20 3.22
N GLY A 201 -5.74 -3.08 3.70
CA GLY A 201 -6.78 -2.32 3.00
C GLY A 201 -6.29 -0.96 2.48
N SER A 202 -5.00 -0.79 2.23
CA SER A 202 -4.46 0.50 1.80
C SER A 202 -4.62 0.72 0.29
N ASP A 203 -5.08 1.92 -0.07
CA ASP A 203 -5.04 2.42 -1.45
C ASP A 203 -3.59 2.68 -1.88
N LEU A 204 -3.36 2.70 -3.20
CA LEU A 204 -2.07 3.08 -3.79
C LEU A 204 -2.12 4.53 -4.26
N ASP A 205 -1.39 5.42 -3.58
CA ASP A 205 -1.20 6.81 -3.99
C ASP A 205 -0.18 6.89 -5.13
N LEU A 206 -0.62 7.14 -6.37
CA LEU A 206 0.21 7.05 -7.58
C LEU A 206 0.22 8.34 -8.40
N VAL A 207 1.41 8.72 -8.88
CA VAL A 207 1.65 9.76 -9.88
C VAL A 207 2.42 9.17 -11.06
N PHE A 208 2.09 9.58 -12.28
CA PHE A 208 2.68 9.03 -13.50
C PHE A 208 3.51 10.07 -14.24
N LEU A 209 4.74 9.71 -14.59
CA LEU A 209 5.69 10.61 -15.25
C LEU A 209 6.28 9.97 -16.51
N HIS A 210 6.58 10.80 -17.51
CA HIS A 210 7.40 10.42 -18.66
C HIS A 210 8.56 11.39 -18.89
N ASP A 211 9.63 10.97 -19.54
CA ASP A 211 10.81 11.81 -19.81
C ASP A 211 10.80 12.48 -21.20
N GLY A 212 9.66 12.39 -21.89
CA GLY A 212 9.45 13.02 -23.19
C GLY A 212 9.35 14.54 -23.09
N SER A 213 9.96 15.25 -24.04
CA SER A 213 9.77 16.68 -24.21
C SER A 213 8.38 16.99 -24.78
N GLN A 214 7.92 18.24 -24.65
CA GLN A 214 6.67 18.69 -25.28
C GLN A 214 6.78 18.83 -26.81
N ALA A 215 7.98 18.73 -27.40
CA ALA A 215 8.19 18.83 -28.83
C ALA A 215 7.97 17.46 -29.51
N GLU A 216 7.04 17.43 -30.48
CA GLU A 216 6.93 16.58 -31.68
C GLU A 216 7.33 15.09 -31.63
N GLY A 217 7.37 14.48 -30.45
CA GLY A 217 7.62 13.05 -30.31
C GLY A 217 6.39 12.23 -30.69
N GLN A 218 6.59 11.19 -31.48
CA GLN A 218 5.55 10.30 -31.99
C GLN A 218 5.94 8.83 -31.81
N THR A 219 4.95 7.96 -31.92
CA THR A 219 5.18 6.52 -31.90
C THR A 219 5.66 5.98 -33.25
N ASP A 220 6.48 4.93 -33.24
CA ASP A 220 7.11 4.36 -34.45
C ASP A 220 6.36 3.17 -35.10
N GLY A 221 5.07 2.99 -34.77
CA GLY A 221 4.27 1.86 -35.25
C GLY A 221 3.35 2.20 -36.43
N GLN A 222 2.57 1.21 -36.88
CA GLN A 222 1.67 1.36 -38.03
C GLN A 222 0.65 2.48 -37.86
N ARG A 223 0.12 2.65 -36.64
CA ARG A 223 -0.74 3.76 -36.28
C ARG A 223 0.02 4.75 -35.41
N VAL A 224 0.57 5.76 -36.05
CA VAL A 224 1.31 6.83 -35.39
C VAL A 224 0.38 7.70 -34.55
N ILE A 225 0.76 7.96 -33.31
CA ILE A 225 0.13 8.94 -32.42
C ILE A 225 1.22 9.77 -31.74
N ASP A 226 0.87 10.97 -31.28
CA ASP A 226 1.77 11.79 -30.49
C ASP A 226 2.02 11.17 -29.10
N ASN A 227 3.17 11.50 -28.52
CA ASN A 227 3.58 10.96 -27.22
C ASN A 227 2.60 11.33 -26.09
N ALA A 228 2.01 12.52 -26.09
CA ALA A 228 1.06 12.91 -25.05
C ALA A 228 -0.18 12.01 -25.08
N THR A 229 -0.71 11.73 -26.27
CA THR A 229 -1.81 10.77 -26.46
C THR A 229 -1.39 9.35 -26.07
N PHE A 230 -0.18 8.90 -26.43
CA PHE A 230 0.31 7.57 -26.04
C PHE A 230 0.35 7.42 -24.52
N PHE A 231 0.97 8.36 -23.80
CA PHE A 231 1.11 8.27 -22.34
C PHE A 231 -0.21 8.48 -21.60
N ALA A 232 -1.11 9.33 -22.11
CA ALA A 232 -2.45 9.45 -21.55
C ALA A 232 -3.21 8.11 -21.63
N ARG A 233 -3.15 7.43 -22.80
CA ARG A 233 -3.78 6.12 -23.00
C ARG A 233 -3.11 5.01 -22.20
N LEU A 234 -1.78 4.98 -22.13
CA LEU A 234 -1.03 4.04 -21.30
C LEU A 234 -1.45 4.18 -19.83
N THR A 235 -1.54 5.42 -19.35
CA THR A 235 -1.92 5.69 -17.96
C THR A 235 -3.36 5.27 -17.69
N GLN A 236 -4.30 5.57 -18.58
CA GLN A 236 -5.67 5.06 -18.49
C GLN A 236 -5.71 3.52 -18.50
N ARG A 237 -4.88 2.88 -19.30
CA ARG A 237 -4.77 1.42 -19.36
C ARG A 237 -4.24 0.84 -18.05
N LEU A 238 -3.18 1.43 -17.49
CA LEU A 238 -2.66 1.08 -16.16
C LEU A 238 -3.74 1.17 -15.08
N VAL A 239 -4.46 2.30 -15.03
CA VAL A 239 -5.58 2.49 -14.10
C VAL A 239 -6.67 1.42 -14.28
N HIS A 240 -6.98 1.07 -15.52
CA HIS A 240 -7.96 0.03 -15.82
C HIS A 240 -7.49 -1.35 -15.33
N TRP A 241 -6.25 -1.74 -15.59
CA TRP A 241 -5.68 -3.00 -15.10
C TRP A 241 -5.77 -3.14 -13.58
N LEU A 242 -5.51 -2.04 -12.86
CA LEU A 242 -5.53 -2.00 -11.39
C LEU A 242 -6.95 -2.01 -10.81
N THR A 243 -7.86 -1.21 -11.37
CA THR A 243 -9.14 -0.88 -10.71
C THR A 243 -10.36 -1.55 -11.31
N ALA A 244 -10.30 -2.06 -12.54
CA ALA A 244 -11.48 -2.66 -13.17
C ALA A 244 -11.94 -3.91 -12.40
N PRO A 245 -13.26 -4.07 -12.16
CA PRO A 245 -13.78 -5.29 -11.58
C PRO A 245 -13.72 -6.44 -12.61
N THR A 246 -13.40 -7.62 -12.12
CA THR A 246 -13.38 -8.89 -12.87
C THR A 246 -14.06 -9.97 -12.03
N SER A 247 -14.13 -11.20 -12.55
CA SER A 247 -14.61 -12.34 -11.76
C SER A 247 -13.78 -12.56 -10.48
N ALA A 248 -12.48 -12.22 -10.51
CA ALA A 248 -11.58 -12.29 -9.36
C ALA A 248 -11.58 -11.01 -8.50
N GLY A 249 -12.42 -10.00 -8.78
CA GLY A 249 -12.49 -8.73 -8.05
C GLY A 249 -11.62 -7.62 -8.65
N ARG A 250 -11.11 -6.71 -7.80
CA ARG A 250 -10.19 -5.62 -8.18
C ARG A 250 -8.77 -5.95 -7.71
N LEU A 251 -7.75 -5.42 -8.39
CA LEU A 251 -6.36 -5.65 -7.99
C LEU A 251 -5.93 -4.69 -6.87
N TYR A 252 -6.09 -3.39 -7.10
CA TYR A 252 -5.90 -2.35 -6.07
C TYR A 252 -6.86 -1.19 -6.31
N GLU A 253 -7.31 -0.55 -5.23
CA GLU A 253 -7.79 0.83 -5.31
C GLU A 253 -6.60 1.77 -5.42
N ILE A 254 -6.76 2.84 -6.20
CA ILE A 254 -5.68 3.82 -6.42
C ILE A 254 -6.18 5.23 -6.16
N ASP A 255 -5.29 6.08 -5.65
CA ASP A 255 -5.50 7.51 -5.53
C ASP A 255 -4.46 8.25 -6.38
N THR A 256 -4.92 9.11 -7.27
CA THR A 256 -4.05 9.90 -8.17
C THR A 256 -4.10 11.40 -7.87
N ARG A 257 -4.67 11.80 -6.73
CA ARG A 257 -4.91 13.21 -6.38
C ARG A 257 -3.66 14.01 -6.03
N LEU A 258 -2.54 13.34 -5.73
CA LEU A 258 -1.26 13.99 -5.39
C LEU A 258 -0.43 14.41 -6.63
N ARG A 259 -0.96 14.22 -7.84
CA ARG A 259 -0.32 14.71 -9.07
C ARG A 259 -0.42 16.24 -9.17
N PRO A 260 0.45 16.91 -9.98
CA PRO A 260 0.35 18.34 -10.22
C PRO A 260 -1.06 18.81 -10.55
N SER A 261 -1.52 19.87 -9.89
CA SER A 261 -2.89 20.43 -10.03
C SER A 261 -4.03 19.47 -9.63
N GLY A 262 -3.72 18.38 -8.94
CA GLY A 262 -4.67 17.41 -8.40
C GLY A 262 -5.68 16.91 -9.43
N ARG A 263 -6.97 16.92 -9.07
CA ARG A 263 -8.06 16.44 -9.95
C ARG A 263 -8.16 17.20 -11.28
N SER A 264 -7.77 18.47 -11.30
CA SER A 264 -7.80 19.33 -12.48
C SER A 264 -6.57 19.16 -13.38
N GLY A 265 -5.53 18.48 -12.89
CA GLY A 265 -4.31 18.20 -13.65
C GLY A 265 -4.41 16.98 -14.56
N LEU A 266 -3.55 16.95 -15.57
CA LEU A 266 -3.34 15.79 -16.43
C LEU A 266 -2.99 14.56 -15.60
N LEU A 267 -3.48 13.38 -16.01
CA LEU A 267 -3.22 12.13 -15.29
C LEU A 267 -1.74 11.71 -15.36
N VAL A 268 -1.04 12.15 -16.41
CA VAL A 268 0.39 11.95 -16.62
C VAL A 268 1.04 13.30 -16.92
N SER A 269 2.26 13.52 -16.44
CA SER A 269 3.04 14.73 -16.71
C SER A 269 4.42 14.39 -17.26
N SER A 270 5.01 15.29 -18.04
CA SER A 270 6.45 15.19 -18.31
C SER A 270 7.22 15.42 -17.01
N ILE A 271 8.39 14.80 -16.88
CA ILE A 271 9.26 14.98 -15.71
C ILE A 271 9.73 16.43 -15.58
N THR A 272 9.92 17.12 -16.71
CA THR A 272 10.25 18.55 -16.74
C THR A 272 9.08 19.41 -16.24
N GLY A 273 7.86 19.13 -16.68
CA GLY A 273 6.66 19.82 -16.22
C GLY A 273 6.37 19.56 -14.75
N PHE A 274 6.60 18.33 -14.28
CA PHE A 274 6.55 17.99 -12.86
C PHE A 274 7.58 18.81 -12.07
N ALA A 275 8.83 18.88 -12.53
CA ALA A 275 9.85 19.69 -11.87
C ALA A 275 9.39 21.14 -11.78
N ASP A 276 9.05 21.77 -12.89
CA ASP A 276 8.64 23.18 -12.92
C ASP A 276 7.44 23.48 -12.01
N TYR A 277 6.46 22.57 -11.98
CA TYR A 277 5.34 22.66 -11.04
C TYR A 277 5.82 22.63 -9.59
N GLN A 278 6.63 21.64 -9.22
CA GLN A 278 7.18 21.53 -7.87
C GLN A 278 8.04 22.74 -7.48
N ARG A 279 8.71 23.36 -8.46
CA ARG A 279 9.55 24.54 -8.23
C ARG A 279 8.76 25.82 -7.99
N ARG A 280 7.66 26.02 -8.71
CA ARG A 280 7.00 27.33 -8.86
C ARG A 280 5.58 27.40 -8.31
N HIS A 281 4.88 26.28 -8.25
CA HIS A 281 3.43 26.25 -8.02
C HIS A 281 3.02 25.38 -6.84
N ALA A 282 3.83 24.37 -6.49
CA ALA A 282 3.51 23.46 -5.42
C ALA A 282 3.49 24.14 -4.05
N TRP A 283 2.45 23.83 -3.27
CA TRP A 283 2.32 24.28 -1.90
C TRP A 283 3.23 23.48 -0.95
N THR A 284 3.52 24.02 0.23
CA THR A 284 4.32 23.33 1.26
C THR A 284 3.78 21.95 1.64
N TRP A 285 2.46 21.75 1.67
CA TRP A 285 1.87 20.45 1.94
C TRP A 285 2.13 19.42 0.81
N GLU A 286 2.31 19.88 -0.43
CA GLU A 286 2.71 19.01 -1.55
C GLU A 286 4.19 18.63 -1.42
N HIS A 287 5.04 19.54 -0.94
CA HIS A 287 6.42 19.22 -0.58
C HIS A 287 6.47 18.24 0.60
N GLN A 288 5.59 18.35 1.59
CA GLN A 288 5.44 17.36 2.67
C GLN A 288 5.09 15.97 2.10
N ALA A 289 4.12 15.90 1.18
CA ALA A 289 3.77 14.64 0.51
C ALA A 289 4.95 14.10 -0.32
N LEU A 290 5.73 14.98 -0.97
CA LEU A 290 6.92 14.62 -1.76
C LEU A 290 8.05 14.01 -0.92
N VAL A 291 8.13 14.30 0.40
CA VAL A 291 9.07 13.62 1.31
C VAL A 291 8.90 12.10 1.25
N ARG A 292 7.66 11.63 1.09
CA ARG A 292 7.35 10.19 1.02
C ARG A 292 7.36 9.62 -0.39
N ALA A 293 7.71 10.41 -1.40
CA ALA A 293 7.56 10.00 -2.80
C ALA A 293 8.79 9.27 -3.35
N ARG A 294 8.57 8.17 -4.08
CA ARG A 294 9.65 7.41 -4.77
C ARG A 294 9.13 6.66 -5.99
N VAL A 295 10.04 6.35 -6.91
CA VAL A 295 9.72 5.51 -8.08
C VAL A 295 9.55 4.06 -7.64
N VAL A 296 8.46 3.43 -8.07
CA VAL A 296 8.15 2.00 -7.78
C VAL A 296 8.17 1.11 -9.02
N ALA A 297 7.90 1.69 -10.19
CA ALA A 297 8.03 1.02 -11.48
C ALA A 297 8.53 2.01 -12.53
N GLY A 298 9.47 1.57 -13.38
CA GLY A 298 10.10 2.40 -14.40
C GLY A 298 11.60 2.13 -14.52
N PRO A 299 12.26 2.68 -15.55
CA PRO A 299 13.69 2.47 -15.75
C PRO A 299 14.55 3.23 -14.71
N PRO A 300 15.72 2.71 -14.34
CA PRO A 300 16.61 3.35 -13.35
C PRO A 300 17.01 4.79 -13.69
N SER A 301 17.18 5.11 -14.97
CA SER A 301 17.51 6.46 -15.44
C SER A 301 16.43 7.48 -15.09
N LEU A 302 15.16 7.15 -15.30
CA LEU A 302 14.05 8.03 -14.94
C LEU A 302 13.86 8.12 -13.42
N ALA A 303 14.13 7.02 -12.70
CA ALA A 303 14.14 7.02 -11.25
C ALA A 303 15.22 7.95 -10.66
N GLN A 304 16.42 7.98 -11.27
CA GLN A 304 17.49 8.88 -10.88
C GLN A 304 17.12 10.34 -11.16
N GLN A 305 16.52 10.65 -12.32
CA GLN A 305 16.04 11.99 -12.63
C GLN A 305 14.97 12.46 -11.63
N PHE A 306 14.00 11.62 -11.31
CA PHE A 306 12.98 11.94 -10.30
C PHE A 306 13.61 12.19 -8.93
N SER A 307 14.56 11.34 -8.53
CA SER A 307 15.25 11.47 -7.24
C SER A 307 16.06 12.77 -7.16
N ALA A 308 16.69 13.19 -8.26
CA ALA A 308 17.40 14.47 -8.34
C ALA A 308 16.45 15.67 -8.21
N ILE A 309 15.30 15.64 -8.89
CA ILE A 309 14.27 16.70 -8.77
C ILE A 309 13.71 16.74 -7.35
N ARG A 310 13.37 15.59 -6.77
CA ARG A 310 12.91 15.49 -5.39
C ARG A 310 13.96 16.08 -4.43
N ALA A 311 15.24 15.73 -4.60
CA ALA A 311 16.31 16.25 -3.77
C ALA A 311 16.46 17.78 -3.92
N GLU A 312 16.41 18.30 -5.13
CA GLU A 312 16.46 19.74 -5.41
C GLU A 312 15.30 20.49 -4.75
N VAL A 313 14.07 19.97 -4.85
CA VAL A 313 12.87 20.62 -4.31
C VAL A 313 12.87 20.57 -2.79
N LEU A 314 13.17 19.42 -2.20
CA LEU A 314 13.15 19.24 -0.74
C LEU A 314 14.35 19.91 -0.07
N GLY A 315 15.52 19.95 -0.71
CA GLY A 315 16.77 20.56 -0.20
C GLY A 315 16.85 22.09 -0.32
N ARG A 316 15.74 22.78 -0.57
CA ARG A 316 15.68 24.25 -0.57
C ARG A 316 15.76 24.80 0.85
N SER A 317 16.50 25.90 1.02
CA SER A 317 16.45 26.67 2.26
C SER A 317 15.07 27.29 2.45
N ARG A 318 14.50 27.16 3.66
CA ARG A 318 13.18 27.65 4.02
C ARG A 318 13.25 28.42 5.33
N PRO A 319 12.58 29.59 5.46
CA PRO A 319 12.46 30.27 6.74
C PRO A 319 11.75 29.38 7.76
N ALA A 320 12.42 29.12 8.88
CA ALA A 320 11.98 28.14 9.87
C ALA A 320 10.57 28.40 10.40
N ASP A 321 10.30 29.65 10.80
CA ASP A 321 9.03 30.04 11.42
C ASP A 321 7.86 29.96 10.44
N ALA A 322 8.07 30.38 9.19
CA ALA A 322 7.05 30.28 8.15
C ALA A 322 6.70 28.82 7.83
N LEU A 323 7.72 27.96 7.65
CA LEU A 323 7.52 26.53 7.41
C LEU A 323 6.77 25.86 8.57
N ARG A 324 7.21 26.12 9.81
CA ARG A 324 6.58 25.60 11.03
C ARG A 324 5.11 26.01 11.10
N ALA A 325 4.80 27.29 10.88
CA ALA A 325 3.44 27.81 10.92
C ALA A 325 2.52 27.18 9.86
N GLU A 326 3.02 26.98 8.64
CA GLU A 326 2.27 26.33 7.56
C GLU A 326 1.96 24.86 7.87
N ILE A 327 2.93 24.11 8.40
CA ILE A 327 2.76 22.70 8.78
C ILE A 327 1.75 22.57 9.92
N CYS A 328 1.86 23.38 10.98
CA CYS A 328 0.90 23.38 12.08
C CYS A 328 -0.51 23.74 11.61
N ARG A 329 -0.64 24.77 10.76
CA ARG A 329 -1.94 25.18 10.20
C ARG A 329 -2.57 24.07 9.36
N MET A 330 -1.78 23.40 8.52
CA MET A 330 -2.27 22.27 7.72
C MET A 330 -2.69 21.10 8.63
N ARG A 331 -1.86 20.76 9.62
CA ARG A 331 -2.14 19.66 10.55
C ARG A 331 -3.43 19.89 11.34
N ALA A 332 -3.64 21.10 11.84
CA ALA A 332 -4.85 21.48 12.56
C ALA A 332 -6.10 21.31 11.69
N ARG A 333 -6.06 21.81 10.45
CA ARG A 333 -7.17 21.66 9.49
C ARG A 333 -7.47 20.21 9.15
N MET A 334 -6.42 19.37 8.98
CA MET A 334 -6.60 17.94 8.78
C MET A 334 -7.20 17.25 10.02
N ARG A 335 -6.81 17.67 11.23
CA ARG A 335 -7.37 17.13 12.47
C ARG A 335 -8.87 17.43 12.54
N GLU A 336 -9.25 18.69 12.34
CA GLU A 336 -10.66 19.12 12.35
C GLU A 336 -11.53 18.34 11.35
N ALA A 337 -11.00 18.02 10.17
CA ALA A 337 -11.75 17.31 9.13
C ALA A 337 -11.83 15.78 9.31
N LEU A 338 -10.81 15.16 9.92
CA LEU A 338 -10.63 13.71 9.93
C LEU A 338 -10.77 13.07 11.31
N ASP A 339 -10.48 13.81 12.38
CA ASP A 339 -10.63 13.32 13.74
C ASP A 339 -12.12 13.35 14.14
N LYS A 340 -12.74 12.17 14.10
CA LYS A 340 -14.15 11.95 14.46
C LYS A 340 -14.28 11.20 15.78
N THR A 341 -13.30 11.38 16.68
CA THR A 341 -13.22 10.64 17.93
C THR A 341 -14.34 11.01 18.88
N GLU A 342 -14.95 10.00 19.51
CA GLU A 342 -15.95 10.17 20.54
C GLU A 342 -15.30 10.49 21.91
N PRO A 343 -16.00 11.16 22.83
CA PRO A 343 -15.48 11.39 24.19
C PRO A 343 -15.00 10.09 24.86
N GLY A 344 -13.84 10.16 25.53
CA GLY A 344 -13.20 9.00 26.18
C GLY A 344 -12.41 8.08 25.24
N HIS A 345 -12.39 8.36 23.94
CA HIS A 345 -11.63 7.60 22.95
C HIS A 345 -10.47 8.41 22.37
N TRP A 346 -9.62 7.72 21.61
CA TRP A 346 -8.47 8.26 20.92
C TRP A 346 -8.30 7.60 19.55
N ASP A 347 -8.35 8.39 18.46
CA ASP A 347 -7.98 7.92 17.12
C ASP A 347 -6.45 7.89 17.00
N LEU A 348 -5.91 6.66 16.87
CA LEU A 348 -4.47 6.38 16.82
C LEU A 348 -3.77 7.04 15.63
N LYS A 349 -4.52 7.45 14.61
CA LYS A 349 -4.00 8.06 13.39
C LYS A 349 -4.17 9.57 13.40
N HIS A 350 -5.39 10.04 13.62
CA HIS A 350 -5.78 11.43 13.35
C HIS A 350 -5.84 12.33 14.58
N SER A 351 -6.00 11.79 15.78
CA SER A 351 -6.01 12.62 17.00
C SER A 351 -4.62 13.12 17.39
N ALA A 352 -4.60 14.11 18.28
CA ALA A 352 -3.36 14.63 18.85
C ALA A 352 -2.56 13.52 19.57
N GLY A 353 -1.27 13.42 19.26
CA GLY A 353 -0.39 12.33 19.68
C GLY A 353 -0.41 11.10 18.77
N GLY A 354 -1.24 11.09 17.73
CA GLY A 354 -1.39 9.95 16.81
C GLY A 354 -0.29 9.88 15.75
N ILE A 355 -0.35 8.85 14.90
CA ILE A 355 0.68 8.57 13.89
C ILE A 355 0.88 9.74 12.92
N ALA A 356 -0.17 10.48 12.58
CA ALA A 356 -0.08 11.62 11.67
C ALA A 356 0.74 12.77 12.28
N ASP A 357 0.77 12.92 13.61
CA ASP A 357 1.62 13.93 14.26
C ASP A 357 3.10 13.56 14.09
N ILE A 358 3.44 12.27 14.21
CA ILE A 358 4.80 11.77 13.97
C ILE A 358 5.20 12.00 12.51
N GLU A 359 4.35 11.64 11.56
CA GLU A 359 4.60 11.85 10.13
C GLU A 359 4.85 13.33 9.81
N PHE A 360 4.05 14.23 10.39
CA PHE A 360 4.20 15.67 10.20
C PHE A 360 5.50 16.21 10.80
N MET A 361 5.90 15.75 11.99
CA MET A 361 7.19 16.12 12.59
C MET A 361 8.36 15.67 11.73
N VAL A 362 8.37 14.43 11.25
CA VAL A 362 9.44 13.92 10.37
C VAL A 362 9.49 14.73 9.07
N GLN A 363 8.35 14.98 8.43
CA GLN A 363 8.29 15.78 7.20
C GLN A 363 8.76 17.22 7.42
N TYR A 364 8.38 17.85 8.54
CA TYR A 364 8.87 19.17 8.92
C TYR A 364 10.39 19.19 9.02
N LEU A 365 10.96 18.26 9.78
CA LEU A 365 12.41 18.21 10.02
C LEU A 365 13.18 17.98 8.72
N VAL A 366 12.67 17.11 7.83
CA VAL A 366 13.26 16.94 6.49
C VAL A 366 13.20 18.26 5.71
N LEU A 367 12.05 18.92 5.61
CA LEU A 367 11.93 20.17 4.87
C LEU A 367 12.74 21.33 5.48
N ARG A 368 12.94 21.30 6.79
CA ARG A 368 13.69 22.30 7.55
C ARG A 368 15.19 22.15 7.36
N TYR A 369 15.71 20.93 7.40
CA TYR A 369 17.14 20.64 7.51
C TYR A 369 17.78 20.01 6.28
N ALA A 370 17.00 19.55 5.28
CA ALA A 370 17.57 18.90 4.10
C ALA A 370 18.46 19.80 3.24
N HIS A 371 18.37 21.12 3.39
CA HIS A 371 19.28 22.07 2.75
C HIS A 371 20.73 21.87 3.23
N ASP A 372 20.92 21.84 4.55
CA ASP A 372 22.22 21.71 5.20
C ASP A 372 22.64 20.23 5.32
N HIS A 373 21.66 19.31 5.34
CA HIS A 373 21.87 17.88 5.51
C HIS A 373 21.19 17.05 4.41
N PRO A 374 21.80 16.95 3.20
CA PRO A 374 21.22 16.20 2.08
C PRO A 374 21.00 14.69 2.34
N SER A 375 21.62 14.11 3.37
CA SER A 375 21.39 12.72 3.78
C SER A 375 19.92 12.44 4.14
N LEU A 376 19.17 13.45 4.60
CA LEU A 376 17.73 13.37 4.86
C LEU A 376 16.88 13.11 3.61
N LEU A 377 17.47 13.25 2.42
CA LEU A 377 16.80 13.03 1.14
C LEU A 377 16.92 11.59 0.62
N ARG A 378 17.71 10.75 1.30
CA ARG A 378 17.98 9.36 0.88
C ARG A 378 16.76 8.45 1.04
N TRP A 379 16.02 8.61 2.12
CA TRP A 379 14.91 7.72 2.50
C TRP A 379 13.56 8.43 2.41
N THR A 380 12.48 7.64 2.49
CA THR A 380 11.08 8.12 2.36
C THR A 380 10.15 7.61 3.46
N ASP A 381 10.60 6.66 4.29
CA ASP A 381 9.87 6.10 5.42
C ASP A 381 10.29 6.75 6.74
N ASN A 382 9.36 6.77 7.71
CA ASN A 382 9.56 7.49 8.96
C ASN A 382 10.73 6.95 9.79
N ILE A 383 10.93 5.63 9.84
CA ILE A 383 11.95 5.01 10.71
C ILE A 383 13.35 5.39 10.25
N ARG A 384 13.69 5.19 8.97
CA ARG A 384 15.04 5.54 8.48
C ARG A 384 15.27 7.04 8.45
N LEU A 385 14.22 7.84 8.28
CA LEU A 385 14.31 9.30 8.43
C LEU A 385 14.57 9.72 9.88
N LEU A 386 13.89 9.13 10.86
CA LEU A 386 14.16 9.35 12.30
C LEU A 386 15.58 8.93 12.69
N GLU A 387 16.05 7.78 12.19
CA GLU A 387 17.43 7.32 12.38
C GLU A 387 18.43 8.33 11.80
N THR A 388 18.17 8.85 10.60
CA THR A 388 19.03 9.85 9.96
C THR A 388 19.01 11.19 10.72
N LEU A 389 17.86 11.60 11.25
CA LEU A 389 17.76 12.79 12.11
C LEU A 389 18.57 12.63 13.40
N GLY A 390 18.60 11.42 13.96
CA GLY A 390 19.39 11.08 15.13
C GLY A 390 20.89 11.09 14.87
N THR A 391 21.36 10.55 13.75
CA THR A 391 22.79 10.58 13.42
C THR A 391 23.33 11.97 13.11
N LEU A 392 22.44 12.94 12.89
CA LEU A 392 22.76 14.35 12.65
C LEU A 392 22.56 15.23 13.89
N ASP A 393 22.15 14.65 15.03
CA ASP A 393 21.85 15.36 16.28
C ASP A 393 20.84 16.52 16.10
N LEU A 394 19.87 16.35 15.19
CA LEU A 394 18.85 17.36 14.86
C LEU A 394 17.59 17.28 15.75
N LEU A 395 17.62 16.40 16.75
CA LEU A 395 16.54 16.14 17.68
C LEU A 395 17.09 16.08 19.11
N PRO A 396 16.29 16.44 20.13
CA PRO A 396 16.70 16.30 21.52
C PRO A 396 17.07 14.87 21.88
N ASP A 397 17.93 14.72 22.89
CA ASP A 397 18.37 13.42 23.39
C ASP A 397 17.18 12.50 23.70
N GLY A 398 17.24 11.27 23.19
CA GLY A 398 16.20 10.25 23.35
C GLY A 398 14.94 10.44 22.49
N ALA A 399 14.75 11.58 21.82
CA ALA A 399 13.54 11.83 21.02
C ALA A 399 13.40 10.85 19.85
N VAL A 400 14.50 10.47 19.19
CA VAL A 400 14.50 9.50 18.09
C VAL A 400 14.03 8.12 18.56
N THR A 401 14.58 7.65 19.69
CA THR A 401 14.19 6.36 20.29
C THR A 401 12.72 6.38 20.69
N ALA A 402 12.28 7.47 21.33
CA ALA A 402 10.89 7.64 21.76
C ALA A 402 9.92 7.65 20.56
N LEU A 403 10.15 8.51 19.55
CA LEU A 403 9.29 8.58 18.37
C LEU A 403 9.26 7.28 17.58
N SER A 404 10.41 6.61 17.44
CA SER A 404 10.48 5.32 16.75
C SER A 404 9.70 4.24 17.49
N ALA A 405 9.77 4.21 18.82
CA ALA A 405 8.99 3.29 19.65
C ALA A 405 7.49 3.59 19.55
N CYS A 406 7.08 4.85 19.74
CA CYS A 406 5.69 5.27 19.59
C CYS A 406 5.13 4.93 18.20
N TYR A 407 5.88 5.24 17.14
CA TYR A 407 5.47 4.94 15.78
C TYR A 407 5.23 3.44 15.58
N ARG A 408 6.14 2.58 16.06
CA ARG A 408 5.99 1.12 16.00
C ARG A 408 4.78 0.63 16.78
N SER A 409 4.60 1.07 18.03
CA SER A 409 3.46 0.68 18.88
C SER A 409 2.12 1.07 18.26
N LEU A 410 1.98 2.33 17.81
CA LEU A 410 0.74 2.82 17.20
C LEU A 410 0.41 2.04 15.93
N ARG A 411 1.41 1.83 15.08
CA ARG A 411 1.24 1.07 13.84
C ARG A 411 0.87 -0.38 14.11
N GLN A 412 1.46 -1.01 15.12
CA GLN A 412 1.13 -2.37 15.54
C GLN A 412 -0.34 -2.48 15.92
N ARG A 413 -0.80 -1.52 16.73
CA ARG A 413 -2.17 -1.51 17.20
C ARG A 413 -3.16 -1.24 16.06
N ILE A 414 -2.89 -0.28 15.18
CA ILE A 414 -3.71 0.02 14.00
C ILE A 414 -3.85 -1.23 13.12
N HIS A 415 -2.75 -1.96 12.89
CA HIS A 415 -2.74 -3.15 12.07
C HIS A 415 -3.54 -4.30 12.69
N ALA A 416 -3.36 -4.54 13.99
CA ALA A 416 -4.13 -5.52 14.74
C ALA A 416 -5.65 -5.21 14.70
N LEU A 417 -6.03 -3.94 14.89
CA LEU A 417 -7.43 -3.50 14.79
C LEU A 417 -7.99 -3.72 13.37
N SER A 418 -7.20 -3.44 12.33
CA SER A 418 -7.59 -3.71 10.94
C SER A 418 -7.88 -5.19 10.69
N LEU A 419 -7.08 -6.09 11.23
CA LEU A 419 -7.33 -7.54 11.12
C LEU A 419 -8.56 -7.99 11.91
N GLN A 420 -8.96 -7.24 12.93
CA GLN A 420 -10.22 -7.42 13.65
C GLN A 420 -11.40 -6.66 13.03
N GLN A 421 -11.19 -5.92 11.93
CA GLN A 421 -12.18 -5.06 11.29
C GLN A 421 -12.79 -4.02 12.24
N VAL A 422 -12.00 -3.54 13.20
CA VAL A 422 -12.38 -2.49 14.14
C VAL A 422 -11.72 -1.17 13.71
N PRO A 423 -12.40 -0.02 13.81
CA PRO A 423 -11.77 1.28 13.60
C PRO A 423 -10.51 1.47 14.45
N ALA A 424 -9.57 2.30 13.99
CA ALA A 424 -8.33 2.62 14.69
C ALA A 424 -8.53 3.58 15.89
N MET A 425 -9.59 3.34 16.66
CA MET A 425 -10.05 4.15 17.77
C MET A 425 -10.04 3.28 19.02
N VAL A 426 -9.32 3.73 20.04
CA VAL A 426 -9.12 2.99 21.30
C VAL A 426 -9.54 3.84 22.49
N PRO A 427 -9.79 3.27 23.68
CA PRO A 427 -9.97 4.06 24.89
C PRO A 427 -8.73 4.95 25.12
N GLU A 428 -8.93 6.17 25.61
CA GLU A 428 -7.82 7.12 25.80
C GLU A 428 -6.77 6.68 26.83
N THR A 429 -7.11 5.70 27.66
CA THR A 429 -6.21 5.04 28.62
C THR A 429 -5.26 4.05 27.95
N GLU A 430 -5.62 3.53 26.78
CA GLU A 430 -4.75 2.65 25.99
C GLU A 430 -3.64 3.47 25.34
N LEU A 431 -2.38 3.02 25.47
CA LEU A 431 -1.20 3.70 24.89
C LEU A 431 -1.06 5.18 25.34
N ALA A 432 -1.52 5.50 26.55
CA ALA A 432 -1.51 6.86 27.09
C ALA A 432 -0.09 7.46 27.21
N MET A 433 0.91 6.63 27.48
CA MET A 433 2.31 7.04 27.55
C MET A 433 2.83 7.47 26.18
N GLU A 434 2.60 6.66 25.14
CA GLU A 434 2.97 6.97 23.77
C GLU A 434 2.29 8.25 23.29
N ARG A 435 0.99 8.40 23.56
CA ARG A 435 0.22 9.60 23.26
C ARG A 435 0.84 10.84 23.92
N ALA A 436 1.17 10.76 25.20
CA ALA A 436 1.77 11.86 25.94
C ALA A 436 3.15 12.24 25.39
N GLN A 437 4.00 11.24 25.07
CA GLN A 437 5.33 11.47 24.50
C GLN A 437 5.27 12.15 23.14
N VAL A 438 4.40 11.68 22.23
CA VAL A 438 4.24 12.32 20.90
C VAL A 438 3.75 13.75 21.05
N ARG A 439 2.80 14.02 21.96
CA ARG A 439 2.32 15.39 22.23
C ARG A 439 3.40 16.30 22.81
N ALA A 440 4.23 15.79 23.72
CA ALA A 440 5.32 16.56 24.30
C ALA A 440 6.35 16.95 23.23
N LEU A 441 6.75 16.00 22.37
CA LEU A 441 7.69 16.27 21.28
C LEU A 441 7.09 17.19 20.20
N TRP A 442 5.80 17.04 19.90
CA TRP A 442 5.09 17.96 19.03
C TRP A 442 5.19 19.41 19.55
N ARG A 443 4.90 19.63 20.84
CA ARG A 443 5.00 20.96 21.45
C ARG A 443 6.42 21.51 21.37
N SER A 444 7.40 20.73 21.79
CA SER A 444 8.81 21.13 21.80
C SER A 444 9.34 21.48 20.41
N LEU A 445 8.92 20.78 19.36
CA LEU A 445 9.42 20.98 18.00
C LEU A 445 8.65 22.04 17.20
N LEU A 446 7.36 22.19 17.47
CA LEU A 446 6.43 22.90 16.58
C LEU A 446 5.65 24.05 17.25
N GLU A 447 5.58 24.10 18.59
CA GLU A 447 4.79 25.11 19.32
C GLU A 447 5.65 26.01 20.22
N GLU A 448 6.70 25.47 20.84
CA GLU A 448 7.63 26.23 21.66
C GLU A 448 8.71 26.88 20.76
N THR A 449 8.76 28.21 20.74
CA THR A 449 9.88 28.94 20.14
C THR A 449 11.10 28.80 21.05
N ALA A 450 12.21 28.32 20.51
CA ALA A 450 13.53 28.55 21.09
C ALA A 450 13.89 30.04 21.05
#